data_AF-A0A6C0CGQ3-F1
#
_entry.id   AF-A0A6C0CGQ3-F1
#
_cell.length_a   1.000
_cell.length_b   1.000
_cell.length_c   1.000
_cell.angle_alpha   90.00
_cell.angle_beta   90.00
_cell.angle_gamma   90.00
#
_symmetry.space_group_name_H-M   'P 1'
#
loop_
_entity.id
_entity.type
_entity.pdbx_description
1 polymer ?
#
loop_
_entity_poly.entity_id
_entity_poly.type
_entity_poly.pdbx_seq_one_letter_code
_entity_poly.pdbx_strand_id
1 'polypeptide(L)'
;MITSLPIDVLPFIINNLHFKDIYNLFYVSKDIQQMYSPEFKGKYYHNFLMKLVNNNYEKFKNELHYVKDGLNELFIYSLLNIDTVWLNYEQGFHNMKYVYECMLRGCRINNDIRNQLNIRGYHFYDYFYKDLLNCMDDDRIVTQENINNCKKLHSLHSTFRPKKINTY
;
A
#
# COMPACT_ATOMS: atom_id res chain seq x y z
N MET A 1 -22.71 -17.72 -21.19
CA MET A 1 -22.05 -16.42 -20.88
C MET A 1 -21.86 -16.38 -19.37
N ILE A 2 -20.82 -15.79 -18.78
CA ILE A 2 -20.67 -15.83 -17.29
C ILE A 2 -21.91 -15.24 -16.57
N THR A 3 -22.63 -14.34 -17.25
CA THR A 3 -23.91 -13.74 -16.83
C THR A 3 -25.09 -14.72 -16.80
N SER A 4 -24.96 -15.93 -17.36
CA SER A 4 -25.97 -16.99 -17.30
C SER A 4 -25.69 -18.02 -16.20
N LEU A 5 -24.63 -17.83 -15.42
CA LEU A 5 -24.33 -18.71 -14.29
C LEU A 5 -25.21 -18.34 -13.09
N PRO A 6 -25.59 -19.34 -12.26
CA PRO A 6 -26.25 -19.09 -11.00
C PRO A 6 -25.43 -18.14 -10.12
N ILE A 7 -26.10 -17.21 -9.46
CA ILE A 7 -25.52 -16.14 -8.63
C ILE A 7 -24.54 -16.70 -7.58
N ASP A 8 -24.86 -17.86 -7.05
CA ASP A 8 -24.13 -18.64 -6.05
C ASP A 8 -22.81 -19.26 -6.56
N VAL A 9 -22.62 -19.39 -7.88
CA VAL A 9 -21.38 -19.95 -8.48
C VAL A 9 -20.32 -18.86 -8.74
N LEU A 10 -20.76 -17.62 -8.94
CA LEU A 10 -19.91 -16.47 -9.26
C LEU A 10 -18.83 -16.17 -8.19
N PRO A 11 -19.13 -16.20 -6.88
CA PRO A 11 -18.11 -16.03 -5.84
C PRO A 11 -17.00 -17.09 -5.91
N PHE A 12 -17.35 -18.34 -6.25
CA PHE A 12 -16.38 -19.41 -6.41
C PHE A 12 -15.43 -19.15 -7.57
N ILE A 13 -15.96 -18.62 -8.68
CA ILE A 13 -15.15 -18.26 -9.86
C ILE A 13 -14.26 -17.05 -9.53
N ILE A 14 -14.83 -15.98 -8.97
CA ILE A 14 -14.09 -14.76 -8.59
C ILE A 14 -12.94 -15.09 -7.62
N ASN A 15 -13.18 -15.98 -6.66
CA ASN A 15 -12.17 -16.39 -5.68
C ASN A 15 -10.98 -17.17 -6.26
N ASN A 16 -11.12 -17.73 -7.46
CA ASN A 16 -10.10 -18.54 -8.12
C ASN A 16 -9.48 -17.86 -9.35
N LEU A 17 -9.92 -16.66 -9.71
CA LEU A 17 -9.37 -15.91 -10.83
C LEU A 17 -8.23 -14.98 -10.38
N HIS A 18 -7.25 -14.79 -11.26
CA HIS A 18 -6.23 -13.76 -11.04
C HIS A 18 -6.85 -12.37 -11.18
N PHE A 19 -6.28 -11.38 -10.48
CA PHE A 19 -6.79 -10.00 -10.45
C PHE A 19 -7.07 -9.42 -11.84
N LYS A 20 -6.19 -9.67 -12.81
CA LYS A 20 -6.34 -9.18 -14.20
C LYS A 20 -7.62 -9.73 -14.85
N ASP A 21 -7.93 -10.99 -14.60
CA ASP A 21 -9.11 -11.66 -15.16
C ASP A 21 -10.38 -11.18 -14.47
N ILE A 22 -10.35 -10.96 -13.15
CA ILE A 22 -11.49 -10.40 -12.43
C ILE A 22 -11.75 -8.95 -12.85
N TYR A 23 -10.69 -8.14 -13.03
CA TYR A 23 -10.81 -6.77 -13.51
C TYR A 23 -11.46 -6.72 -14.90
N ASN A 24 -11.04 -7.60 -15.81
CA ASN A 24 -11.65 -7.74 -17.13
C ASN A 24 -13.11 -8.21 -17.01
N LEU A 25 -13.41 -9.17 -16.13
CA LEU A 25 -14.76 -9.64 -15.87
C LEU A 25 -15.70 -8.50 -15.43
N PHE A 26 -15.18 -7.64 -14.56
CA PHE A 26 -15.90 -6.48 -14.02
C PHE A 26 -16.15 -5.40 -15.08
N TYR A 27 -15.22 -5.22 -16.02
CA TYR A 27 -15.35 -4.25 -17.11
C TYR A 27 -16.30 -4.71 -18.22
N VAL A 28 -16.47 -6.02 -18.38
CA VAL A 28 -17.27 -6.62 -19.45
C VAL A 28 -18.75 -6.74 -19.06
N SER A 29 -19.12 -6.70 -17.77
CA SER A 29 -20.52 -6.83 -17.32
C SER A 29 -20.91 -5.79 -16.26
N LYS A 30 -21.83 -4.88 -16.64
CA LYS A 30 -22.46 -3.90 -15.74
C LYS A 30 -23.23 -4.56 -14.59
N ASP A 31 -23.84 -5.71 -14.85
CA ASP A 31 -24.68 -6.42 -13.86
C ASP A 31 -23.83 -7.02 -12.74
N ILE A 32 -22.69 -7.64 -13.10
CA ILE A 32 -21.69 -8.14 -12.14
C ILE A 32 -21.12 -6.98 -11.34
N GLN A 33 -20.85 -5.85 -12.01
CA GLN A 33 -20.33 -4.65 -11.37
C GLN A 33 -21.32 -4.06 -10.35
N GLN A 34 -22.61 -3.99 -10.65
CA GLN A 34 -23.62 -3.49 -9.71
C GLN A 34 -23.84 -4.44 -8.54
N MET A 35 -24.02 -5.75 -8.80
CA MET A 35 -24.33 -6.74 -7.78
C MET A 35 -23.20 -6.92 -6.76
N TYR A 36 -21.95 -6.96 -7.20
CA TYR A 36 -20.81 -7.35 -6.35
C TYR A 36 -19.84 -6.21 -6.07
N SER A 37 -20.18 -4.96 -6.41
CA SER A 37 -19.32 -3.82 -6.05
C SER A 37 -18.97 -3.75 -4.56
N PRO A 38 -19.84 -4.09 -3.59
CA PRO A 38 -19.50 -4.03 -2.18
C PRO A 38 -18.56 -5.17 -1.74
N GLU A 39 -18.83 -6.44 -2.08
CA GLU A 39 -17.93 -7.56 -1.76
C GLU A 39 -16.58 -7.45 -2.49
N PHE A 40 -16.58 -7.00 -3.74
CA PHE A 40 -15.37 -6.82 -4.54
C PHE A 40 -14.50 -5.67 -4.00
N LYS A 41 -15.13 -4.56 -3.58
CA LYS A 41 -14.47 -3.49 -2.80
C LYS A 41 -14.07 -3.92 -1.39
N GLY A 42 -14.55 -5.05 -0.86
CA GLY A 42 -14.01 -5.60 0.38
C GLY A 42 -12.71 -6.34 0.09
N LYS A 43 -12.80 -7.33 -0.80
CA LYS A 43 -11.76 -8.34 -1.01
C LYS A 43 -10.58 -7.90 -1.87
N TYR A 44 -10.80 -7.07 -2.89
CA TYR A 44 -9.80 -6.73 -3.90
C TYR A 44 -9.41 -5.25 -3.91
N TYR A 45 -9.91 -4.47 -2.94
CA TYR A 45 -9.70 -3.02 -2.89
C TYR A 45 -8.25 -2.62 -2.69
N HIS A 46 -7.47 -3.45 -2.01
CA HIS A 46 -6.03 -3.29 -1.92
C HIS A 46 -5.38 -3.16 -3.31
N ASN A 47 -5.84 -3.88 -4.34
CA ASN A 47 -5.28 -3.78 -5.70
C ASN A 47 -5.55 -2.42 -6.36
N PHE A 48 -6.69 -1.79 -6.05
CA PHE A 48 -6.94 -0.40 -6.45
C PHE A 48 -5.94 0.54 -5.76
N LEU A 49 -5.71 0.35 -4.46
CA LEU A 49 -4.75 1.16 -3.70
C LEU A 49 -3.30 0.93 -4.13
N MET A 50 -2.92 -0.27 -4.56
CA MET A 50 -1.60 -0.54 -5.14
C MET A 50 -1.32 0.40 -6.33
N LYS A 51 -2.32 0.70 -7.16
CA LYS A 51 -2.17 1.66 -8.27
C LYS A 51 -1.93 3.10 -7.82
N LEU A 52 -2.28 3.45 -6.58
CA LEU A 52 -2.08 4.77 -6.01
C LEU A 52 -0.70 4.93 -5.36
N VAL A 53 0.00 3.83 -5.06
CA VAL A 53 1.37 3.86 -4.53
C VAL A 53 2.28 4.64 -5.48
N ASN A 54 3.03 5.58 -4.92
CA ASN A 54 3.84 6.61 -5.59
C ASN A 54 3.13 7.55 -6.58
N ASN A 55 1.83 7.37 -6.82
CA ASN A 55 1.07 8.19 -7.75
C ASN A 55 0.19 9.23 -7.06
N ASN A 56 -0.54 8.85 -6.00
CA ASN A 56 -1.48 9.74 -5.33
C ASN A 56 -1.64 9.38 -3.84
N TYR A 57 -0.83 10.04 -3.01
CA TYR A 57 -0.79 9.80 -1.57
C TYR A 57 -2.09 10.20 -0.86
N GLU A 58 -2.65 11.37 -1.16
CA GLU A 58 -3.87 11.85 -0.48
C GLU A 58 -5.06 10.90 -0.75
N LYS A 59 -5.22 10.45 -2.00
CA LYS A 59 -6.24 9.48 -2.33
C LYS A 59 -5.97 8.12 -1.67
N PHE A 60 -4.73 7.65 -1.66
CA PHE A 60 -4.37 6.42 -0.96
C PHE A 60 -4.75 6.47 0.52
N LYS A 61 -4.32 7.53 1.22
CA LYS A 61 -4.59 7.75 2.66
C LYS A 61 -6.08 7.79 2.95
N ASN A 62 -6.86 8.51 2.15
CA ASN A 62 -8.30 8.67 2.34
C ASN A 62 -9.10 7.42 1.98
N GLU A 63 -8.53 6.46 1.26
CA GLU A 63 -9.23 5.26 0.83
C GLU A 63 -8.76 4.02 1.60
N LEU A 64 -7.60 4.08 2.27
CA LEU A 64 -7.01 2.96 3.00
C LEU A 64 -7.94 2.39 4.06
N HIS A 65 -8.81 3.21 4.67
CA HIS A 65 -9.69 2.72 5.73
C HIS A 65 -10.76 1.74 5.25
N TYR A 66 -11.07 1.73 3.96
CA TYR A 66 -12.00 0.79 3.35
C TYR A 66 -11.40 -0.60 3.09
N VAL A 67 -10.07 -0.77 3.20
CA VAL A 67 -9.43 -2.08 3.09
C VAL A 67 -9.75 -2.89 4.33
N LYS A 68 -10.58 -3.92 4.16
CA LYS A 68 -10.87 -4.93 5.18
C LYS A 68 -9.91 -6.12 5.05
N ASP A 69 -9.76 -6.61 3.82
CA ASP A 69 -8.87 -7.73 3.48
C ASP A 69 -7.75 -7.27 2.55
N GLY A 70 -6.60 -7.95 2.62
CA GLY A 70 -5.49 -7.68 1.72
C GLY A 70 -4.56 -6.54 2.15
N LEU A 71 -4.65 -6.10 3.41
CA LEU A 71 -3.80 -5.01 3.93
C LEU A 71 -2.32 -5.42 3.96
N ASN A 72 -2.01 -6.68 4.28
CA ASN A 72 -0.64 -7.18 4.26
C ASN A 72 -0.07 -7.23 2.84
N GLU A 73 -0.87 -7.61 1.85
CA GLU A 73 -0.53 -7.62 0.45
C GLU A 73 -0.24 -6.21 -0.05
N LEU A 74 -1.08 -5.24 0.34
CA LEU A 74 -0.84 -3.82 0.07
C LEU A 74 0.45 -3.32 0.73
N PHE A 75 0.71 -3.74 1.96
CA PHE A 75 1.91 -3.39 2.71
C PHE A 75 3.17 -3.95 2.04
N ILE A 76 3.17 -5.24 1.68
CA ILE A 76 4.26 -5.89 0.92
C ILE A 76 4.47 -5.15 -0.39
N TYR A 77 3.41 -4.88 -1.15
CA TYR A 77 3.52 -4.14 -2.40
C TYR A 77 4.12 -2.75 -2.20
N SER A 78 3.71 -2.05 -1.14
CA SER A 78 4.27 -0.74 -0.78
C SER A 78 5.76 -0.83 -0.45
N LEU A 79 6.20 -1.88 0.25
CA LEU A 79 7.61 -2.13 0.58
C LEU A 79 8.47 -2.47 -0.66
N LEU A 80 7.90 -3.23 -1.61
CA LEU A 80 8.59 -3.60 -2.85
C LEU A 80 8.72 -2.43 -3.82
N ASN A 81 7.74 -1.53 -3.81
CA ASN A 81 7.67 -0.39 -4.71
C ASN A 81 8.02 0.93 -4.01
N ILE A 82 8.77 0.92 -2.91
CA ILE A 82 9.24 2.17 -2.31
C ILE A 82 10.11 2.90 -3.34
N ASP A 83 9.74 4.13 -3.68
CA ASP A 83 10.54 4.98 -4.57
C ASP A 83 11.49 5.87 -3.78
N THR A 84 12.59 6.25 -4.40
CA THR A 84 13.50 7.25 -3.83
C THR A 84 12.95 8.65 -4.08
N VAL A 85 12.93 9.45 -3.02
CA VAL A 85 12.58 10.87 -3.03
C VAL A 85 13.78 11.74 -3.42
N TRP A 86 14.98 11.34 -3.01
CA TRP A 86 16.23 12.04 -3.34
C TRP A 86 17.39 11.05 -3.39
N LEU A 87 18.40 11.31 -4.24
CA LEU A 87 19.53 10.42 -4.58
C LEU A 87 19.08 9.07 -5.18
N ASN A 88 20.01 8.11 -5.27
CA ASN A 88 19.79 6.76 -5.81
C ASN A 88 19.34 5.77 -4.71
N TYR A 89 19.09 4.51 -5.08
CA TYR A 89 18.58 3.50 -4.16
C TYR A 89 19.55 3.12 -3.02
N GLU A 90 20.86 3.38 -3.18
CA GLU A 90 21.92 3.03 -2.22
C GLU A 90 22.11 4.10 -1.13
N GLN A 91 21.79 5.36 -1.45
CA GLN A 91 22.07 6.51 -0.59
C GLN A 91 20.85 7.40 -0.36
N GLY A 92 19.71 7.04 -0.95
CA GLY A 92 18.56 7.92 -1.06
C GLY A 92 17.55 7.86 0.05
N PHE A 93 16.83 8.97 0.18
CA PHE A 93 15.66 9.06 1.04
C PHE A 93 14.50 8.35 0.37
N HIS A 94 13.89 7.40 1.06
CA HIS A 94 12.78 6.61 0.55
C HIS A 94 11.43 7.28 0.79
N ASN A 95 10.49 7.13 -0.14
CA ASN A 95 9.12 7.60 -0.02
C ASN A 95 8.32 6.63 0.85
N MET A 96 8.56 6.72 2.16
CA MET A 96 8.01 5.78 3.12
C MET A 96 6.53 6.04 3.44
N LYS A 97 5.89 7.04 2.83
CA LYS A 97 4.54 7.50 3.20
C LYS A 97 3.49 6.39 3.10
N TYR A 98 3.53 5.59 2.04
CA TYR A 98 2.58 4.49 1.84
C TYR A 98 2.79 3.34 2.85
N VAL A 99 4.06 3.03 3.13
CA VAL A 99 4.45 2.05 4.16
C VAL A 99 3.99 2.53 5.54
N TYR A 100 4.18 3.81 5.84
CA TYR A 100 3.76 4.44 7.08
C TYR A 100 2.25 4.34 7.31
N GLU A 101 1.40 4.67 6.33
CA GLU A 101 -0.06 4.55 6.50
C GLU A 101 -0.49 3.09 6.75
N CYS A 102 0.15 2.11 6.10
CA CYS A 102 -0.08 0.69 6.40
C CYS A 102 0.35 0.32 7.82
N MET A 103 1.47 0.86 8.32
CA MET A 103 1.92 0.64 9.71
C MET A 103 1.00 1.27 10.75
N LEU A 104 0.41 2.44 10.48
CA LEU A 104 -0.64 3.03 11.33
C LEU A 104 -1.88 2.13 11.42
N ARG A 105 -2.12 1.30 10.40
CA ARG A 105 -3.20 0.29 10.37
C ARG A 105 -2.79 -1.04 11.00
N GLY A 106 -1.62 -1.13 11.62
CA GLY A 106 -1.14 -2.31 12.33
C GLY A 106 -0.26 -3.26 11.55
N CYS A 107 0.07 -2.99 10.27
CA CYS A 107 0.99 -3.84 9.51
C CYS A 107 2.40 -3.82 10.10
N ARG A 108 3.05 -4.99 10.17
CA ARG A 108 4.41 -5.17 10.67
C ARG A 108 5.16 -6.16 9.79
N ILE A 109 6.46 -5.95 9.61
CA ILE A 109 7.33 -6.90 8.92
C ILE A 109 7.63 -8.06 9.87
N ASN A 110 7.14 -9.25 9.53
CA ASN A 110 7.52 -10.51 10.12
C ASN A 110 8.53 -11.26 9.21
N ASN A 111 8.94 -12.48 9.60
CA ASN A 111 9.90 -13.26 8.81
C ASN A 111 9.39 -13.59 7.39
N ASP A 112 8.10 -13.87 7.24
CA ASP A 112 7.51 -14.21 5.93
C ASP A 112 7.52 -13.02 4.97
N ILE A 113 7.21 -11.82 5.47
CA ILE A 113 7.28 -10.58 4.69
C ILE A 113 8.73 -10.25 4.37
N ARG A 114 9.63 -10.39 5.35
CA ARG A 114 11.07 -10.11 5.17
C ARG A 114 11.66 -10.93 4.02
N ASN A 115 11.30 -12.20 3.91
CA ASN A 115 11.78 -13.09 2.85
C ASN A 115 11.27 -12.72 1.44
N GLN A 116 10.22 -11.90 1.34
CA GLN A 116 9.66 -11.44 0.07
C GLN A 116 10.27 -10.12 -0.41
N LEU A 117 11.05 -9.43 0.43
CA LEU A 117 11.57 -8.11 0.12
C LEU A 117 12.56 -8.14 -1.06
N ASN A 118 12.47 -7.14 -1.93
CA ASN A 118 13.51 -6.85 -2.90
C ASN A 118 14.59 -5.96 -2.28
N ILE A 119 15.59 -5.56 -3.08
CA ILE A 119 16.70 -4.72 -2.61
C ILE A 119 16.25 -3.42 -1.91
N ARG A 120 15.16 -2.80 -2.40
CA ARG A 120 14.62 -1.57 -1.80
C ARG A 120 13.92 -1.85 -0.47
N GLY A 121 13.13 -2.93 -0.42
CA GLY A 121 12.49 -3.40 0.80
C GLY A 121 13.51 -3.77 1.88
N TYR A 122 14.61 -4.45 1.52
CA TYR A 122 15.70 -4.75 2.46
C TYR A 122 16.38 -3.49 2.97
N HIS A 123 16.70 -2.55 2.08
CA HIS A 123 17.28 -1.27 2.50
C HIS A 123 16.33 -0.51 3.45
N PHE A 124 15.02 -0.48 3.17
CA PHE A 124 14.05 0.07 4.12
C PHE A 124 14.09 -0.65 5.48
N TYR A 125 14.07 -1.99 5.45
CA TYR A 125 14.08 -2.82 6.65
C TYR A 125 15.32 -2.59 7.52
N ASP A 126 16.51 -2.58 6.92
CA ASP A 126 17.78 -2.48 7.64
C ASP A 126 18.02 -1.07 8.21
N TYR A 127 17.61 -0.03 7.50
CA TYR A 127 17.99 1.35 7.85
C TYR A 127 16.88 2.19 8.50
N PHE A 128 15.61 1.89 8.24
CA PHE A 128 14.49 2.76 8.65
C PHE A 128 13.44 2.05 9.49
N TYR A 129 13.19 0.75 9.28
CA TYR A 129 12.04 0.07 9.87
C TYR A 129 12.01 0.12 11.40
N LYS A 130 13.14 -0.13 12.07
CA LYS A 130 13.22 -0.06 13.54
C LYS A 130 12.93 1.34 14.08
N ASP A 131 13.48 2.37 13.44
CA ASP A 131 13.28 3.76 13.84
C ASP A 131 11.83 4.18 13.63
N LEU A 132 11.21 3.77 12.51
CA LEU A 132 9.79 4.02 12.23
C LEU A 132 8.89 3.29 13.22
N LEU A 133 9.19 2.03 13.53
CA LEU A 133 8.44 1.22 14.50
C LEU A 133 8.46 1.85 15.89
N ASN A 134 9.61 2.34 16.34
CA ASN A 134 9.77 2.98 17.65
C ASN A 134 9.00 4.32 17.76
N CYS A 135 8.63 4.93 16.63
CA CYS A 135 7.84 6.15 16.63
C CYS A 135 6.32 5.90 16.69
N MET A 136 5.87 4.65 16.44
CA MET A 136 4.45 4.32 16.38
C MET A 136 3.81 4.39 17.76
N ASP A 137 2.70 5.11 17.83
CA ASP A 137 1.79 5.21 18.97
C ASP A 137 0.35 4.95 18.50
N ASP A 138 -0.57 4.71 19.43
CA ASP A 138 -1.99 4.58 19.12
C ASP A 138 -2.59 5.92 18.65
N ASP A 139 -2.01 7.04 19.10
CA ASP A 139 -2.34 8.38 18.63
C ASP A 139 -1.46 8.77 17.42
N ARG A 140 -2.12 9.12 16.30
CA ARG A 140 -1.47 9.61 15.09
C ARG A 140 -0.71 10.91 15.31
N ILE A 141 -1.22 11.82 16.14
CA ILE A 141 -0.59 13.10 16.44
C ILE A 141 0.74 12.84 17.15
N VAL A 142 0.72 11.99 18.19
CA VAL A 142 1.92 11.58 18.93
C VAL A 142 2.90 10.86 18.01
N THR A 143 2.42 9.94 17.15
CA THR A 143 3.26 9.27 16.14
C THR A 143 3.97 10.28 15.23
N GLN A 144 3.25 11.31 14.76
CA GLN A 144 3.83 12.33 13.89
C GLN A 144 4.84 13.22 14.61
N GLU A 145 4.61 13.55 15.89
CA GLU A 145 5.57 14.28 16.72
C GLU A 145 6.86 13.47 16.92
N ASN A 146 6.75 12.19 17.22
CA ASN A 146 7.90 11.27 17.31
C ASN A 146 8.68 11.21 15.99
N ILE A 147 7.99 11.09 14.86
CA ILE A 147 8.59 11.10 13.52
C ILE A 147 9.36 12.40 13.28
N ASN A 148 8.75 13.56 13.58
CA ASN A 148 9.38 14.88 13.39
C ASN A 148 10.65 15.03 14.24
N ASN A 149 10.73 14.36 15.40
CA ASN A 149 11.90 14.33 16.26
C ASN A 149 12.97 13.31 15.80
N CYS A 150 12.65 12.40 14.87
CA CYS A 150 13.58 11.40 14.35
C CYS A 150 14.27 11.87 13.05
N LYS A 151 15.56 12.20 13.13
CA LYS A 151 16.35 12.70 11.97
C LYS A 151 16.38 11.74 10.79
N LYS A 152 16.39 10.42 11.03
CA LYS A 152 16.46 9.41 9.97
C LYS A 152 15.16 9.31 9.16
N LEU A 153 14.02 9.63 9.77
CA LEU A 153 12.70 9.58 9.13
C LEU A 153 12.33 10.90 8.46
N HIS A 154 13.31 11.69 8.04
CA HIS A 154 13.09 13.04 7.54
C HIS A 154 12.10 13.11 6.36
N SER A 155 12.03 12.07 5.51
CA SER A 155 11.05 12.03 4.40
C SER A 155 9.59 11.92 4.85
N LEU A 156 9.35 11.61 6.12
CA LEU A 156 8.03 11.57 6.76
C LEU A 156 7.74 12.80 7.64
N HIS A 157 8.68 13.74 7.77
CA HIS A 157 8.46 14.97 8.54
C HIS A 157 7.32 15.79 7.92
N SER A 158 6.49 16.42 8.74
CA SER A 158 5.38 17.27 8.25
C SER A 158 5.88 18.48 7.44
N THR A 159 7.09 18.94 7.73
CA THR A 159 7.77 20.05 7.04
C THR A 159 8.54 19.61 5.80
N PHE A 160 8.63 18.29 5.53
CA PHE A 160 9.42 17.76 4.44
C PHE A 160 8.86 18.20 3.08
N ARG A 161 9.74 18.78 2.26
CA ARG A 161 9.44 19.17 0.88
C ARG A 161 10.49 18.56 -0.04
N PRO A 162 10.11 17.65 -0.96
CA PRO A 162 11.06 17.15 -1.95
C PRO A 162 11.54 18.32 -2.81
N LYS A 163 12.86 18.48 -2.95
CA LYS A 163 13.42 19.40 -3.94
C LYS A 163 13.06 18.86 -5.32
N LYS A 164 12.51 19.70 -6.21
CA LYS A 164 12.31 19.32 -7.60
C LYS A 164 13.66 18.88 -8.18
N ILE A 165 13.75 17.65 -8.66
CA ILE A 165 14.87 17.23 -9.48
C ILE A 165 14.67 17.96 -10.80
N ASN A 166 15.53 18.95 -11.08
CA ASN A 166 15.68 19.42 -12.45
C ASN A 166 16.28 18.25 -13.23
N THR A 167 15.45 17.55 -13.99
CA THR A 167 15.93 16.63 -15.03
C THR A 167 16.61 17.49 -16.09
N TYR A 168 17.95 17.41 -16.14
CA TYR A 168 18.76 17.94 -17.23
C TYR A 168 18.69 17.00 -18.44
#